data_AF-A0A9X1XW11-F1
#
_entry.id   AF-A0A9X1XW11-F1
#
_cell.length_a   1.000
_cell.length_b   1.000
_cell.length_c   1.000
_cell.angle_alpha   90.00
_cell.angle_beta   90.00
_cell.angle_gamma   90.00
#
_symmetry.space_group_name_H-M   'P 1'
#
loop_
_entity.id
_entity.type
_entity.pdbx_description
1 polymer ?
#
loop_
_entity_poly.entity_id
_entity_poly.type
_entity_poly.pdbx_seq_one_letter_code
_entity_poly.pdbx_strand_id
1 'polypeptide(L)'
;MLHKAALSFEFFIKNILKEEFTRWMTSIKEIDNNGSTASCKSYLTIKEISELTGIGTYTLRQLTYARAMPHLLVKSRIIFDHSSIADTIAKFKEEGWNDPDKMWDVKRVQEDIRNFSSKKENQQPMIDEIIRNIIKEELAAFSEDILKQTKKSKESYYGRTILTIKEAADYFRTSTSTIYSLIKEDGMPHLKIQSRFYIVMEEAEAFLWRETAKSYATSGNVYWQRLLQRLDWEEKEREIAYQNALKRYGK
;
A
#
# COMPACT_ATOMS: atom_id res chain seq x y z
N MET A 1 -84.01 -24.29 5.13
CA MET A 1 -83.23 -23.16 4.59
C MET A 1 -81.78 -23.35 4.99
N LEU A 2 -80.96 -23.75 4.04
CA LEU A 2 -79.51 -23.96 4.15
C LEU A 2 -78.81 -22.65 3.83
N HIS A 3 -77.99 -22.14 4.75
CA HIS A 3 -76.73 -21.47 4.40
C HIS A 3 -75.79 -21.57 5.61
N LYS A 4 -75.10 -22.71 5.69
CA LYS A 4 -73.83 -22.82 6.42
C LYS A 4 -72.88 -21.82 5.75
N ALA A 5 -72.53 -20.75 6.45
CA ALA A 5 -71.47 -19.86 6.03
C ALA A 5 -70.16 -20.66 6.03
N ALA A 6 -69.71 -21.04 4.83
CA ALA A 6 -68.39 -21.60 4.64
C ALA A 6 -67.38 -20.50 5.00
N LEU A 7 -66.84 -20.56 6.22
CA LEU A 7 -65.67 -19.80 6.59
C LEU A 7 -64.58 -20.16 5.57
N SER A 8 -64.26 -19.19 4.71
CA SER A 8 -63.28 -19.33 3.63
C SER A 8 -62.00 -19.93 4.18
N PHE A 9 -61.44 -20.91 3.46
CA PHE A 9 -60.14 -21.52 3.75
C PHE A 9 -59.05 -20.47 3.98
N GLU A 10 -59.15 -19.32 3.30
CA GLU A 10 -58.23 -18.18 3.48
C GLU A 10 -58.30 -17.58 4.89
N PHE A 11 -59.49 -17.54 5.50
CA PHE A 11 -59.66 -17.06 6.87
C PHE A 11 -58.99 -18.02 7.88
N PHE A 12 -59.06 -19.32 7.62
CA PHE A 12 -58.41 -20.33 8.44
C PHE A 12 -56.88 -20.26 8.32
N ILE A 13 -56.35 -20.17 7.10
CA ILE A 13 -54.91 -19.99 6.83
C ILE A 13 -54.39 -18.71 7.49
N LYS A 14 -55.14 -17.60 7.38
CA LYS A 14 -54.75 -16.31 7.96
C LYS A 14 -54.69 -16.37 9.48
N ASN A 15 -55.60 -17.09 10.13
CA ASN A 15 -55.58 -17.26 11.58
C ASN A 15 -54.44 -18.17 12.04
N ILE A 16 -54.17 -19.28 11.34
CA ILE A 16 -53.01 -20.15 11.64
C ILE A 16 -51.71 -19.37 11.53
N LEU A 17 -51.52 -18.63 10.42
CA LEU A 17 -50.31 -17.85 10.22
C LEU A 17 -50.18 -16.77 11.31
N LYS A 18 -51.27 -16.12 11.69
CA LYS A 18 -51.24 -15.10 12.75
C LYS A 18 -50.89 -15.72 14.10
N GLU A 19 -51.44 -16.88 14.44
CA GLU A 19 -51.12 -17.61 15.67
C GLU A 19 -49.66 -18.05 15.71
N GLU A 20 -49.16 -18.67 14.65
CA GLU A 20 -47.76 -19.11 14.57
C GLU A 20 -46.79 -17.92 14.58
N PHE A 21 -47.13 -16.81 13.91
CA PHE A 21 -46.33 -15.59 13.97
C PHE A 21 -46.32 -14.97 15.37
N THR A 22 -47.46 -14.96 16.06
CA THR A 22 -47.51 -14.45 17.44
C THR A 22 -46.73 -15.34 18.40
N ARG A 23 -46.82 -16.68 18.26
CA ARG A 23 -46.06 -17.64 19.06
C ARG A 23 -44.55 -17.55 18.80
N TRP A 24 -44.15 -17.31 17.55
CA TRP A 24 -42.76 -17.04 17.20
C TRP A 24 -42.27 -15.72 17.81
N MET A 25 -43.08 -14.66 17.72
CA MET A 25 -42.74 -13.35 18.28
C MET A 25 -42.62 -13.38 19.82
N THR A 26 -43.48 -14.14 20.51
CA THR A 26 -43.37 -14.32 21.97
C THR A 26 -42.15 -15.15 22.33
N SER A 27 -41.82 -16.18 21.54
CA SER A 27 -40.61 -16.98 21.74
C SER A 27 -39.32 -16.14 21.60
N ILE A 28 -39.26 -15.22 20.63
CA ILE A 28 -38.12 -14.28 20.50
C ILE A 28 -38.03 -13.36 21.73
N LYS A 29 -39.17 -12.82 22.19
CA LYS A 29 -39.19 -11.96 23.37
C LYS A 29 -38.83 -12.71 24.66
N GLU A 30 -39.16 -13.99 24.76
CA GLU A 30 -38.76 -14.83 25.89
C GLU A 30 -37.27 -15.19 25.86
N ILE A 31 -36.67 -15.35 24.67
CA ILE A 31 -35.21 -15.50 24.52
C ILE A 31 -34.48 -14.21 24.96
N ASP A 32 -35.02 -13.04 24.63
CA ASP A 32 -34.46 -11.76 25.05
C ASP A 32 -34.66 -11.47 26.55
N ASN A 33 -35.77 -11.92 27.15
CA ASN A 33 -36.10 -11.66 28.56
C ASN A 33 -35.56 -12.72 29.54
N ASN A 34 -35.41 -13.99 29.13
CA ASN A 34 -34.81 -15.04 29.97
C ASN A 34 -33.27 -14.94 30.06
N GLY A 35 -32.65 -13.98 29.37
CA GLY A 35 -31.25 -13.56 29.59
C GLY A 35 -31.03 -12.73 30.86
N SER A 36 -32.05 -12.58 31.71
CA SER A 36 -32.02 -11.82 32.97
C SER A 36 -31.65 -12.67 34.20
N THR A 37 -30.75 -13.64 34.03
CA THR A 37 -29.85 -14.08 35.11
C THR A 37 -28.41 -14.18 34.57
N ALA A 38 -27.59 -13.19 34.92
CA ALA A 38 -26.13 -13.25 34.92
C ALA A 38 -25.43 -13.85 33.68
N SER A 39 -25.85 -13.51 32.45
CA SER A 39 -24.88 -13.55 31.35
C SER A 39 -23.92 -12.38 31.57
N CYS A 40 -22.76 -12.63 32.19
CA CYS A 40 -21.68 -11.65 32.20
C CYS A 40 -21.50 -11.20 30.76
N LYS A 41 -21.84 -9.95 30.45
CA LYS A 41 -21.51 -9.39 29.15
C LYS A 41 -20.00 -9.58 29.00
N SER A 42 -19.58 -10.38 28.03
CA SER A 42 -18.15 -10.54 27.74
C SER A 42 -17.49 -9.19 27.47
N TYR A 43 -18.29 -8.21 27.02
CA TYR A 43 -17.81 -6.90 26.64
C TYR A 43 -18.44 -5.78 27.48
N LEU A 44 -17.58 -4.91 27.99
CA LEU A 44 -17.91 -3.75 28.80
C LEU A 44 -17.59 -2.45 28.06
N THR A 45 -18.39 -1.43 28.33
CA THR A 45 -18.17 -0.06 27.84
C THR A 45 -17.34 0.75 28.83
N ILE A 46 -16.76 1.88 28.37
CA ILE A 46 -16.00 2.81 29.24
C ILE A 46 -16.82 3.23 30.47
N LYS A 47 -18.14 3.40 30.33
CA LYS A 47 -19.01 3.81 31.45
C LYS A 47 -19.13 2.70 32.49
N GLU A 48 -19.40 1.47 32.05
CA GLU A 48 -19.50 0.31 32.95
C GLU A 48 -18.16 0.06 33.67
N ILE A 49 -17.02 0.24 33.00
CA ILE A 49 -15.70 0.14 33.67
C ILE A 49 -15.47 1.28 34.66
N SER A 50 -15.89 2.50 34.32
CA SER A 50 -15.80 3.65 35.22
C SER A 50 -16.57 3.40 36.51
N GLU A 51 -17.75 2.79 36.43
CA GLU A 51 -18.55 2.40 37.58
C GLU A 51 -17.90 1.27 38.39
N LEU A 52 -17.29 0.28 37.73
CA LEU A 52 -16.62 -0.84 38.41
C LEU A 52 -15.32 -0.45 39.13
N THR A 53 -14.55 0.47 38.53
CA THR A 53 -13.21 0.85 39.00
C THR A 53 -13.20 2.13 39.83
N GLY A 54 -14.23 2.96 39.73
CA GLY A 54 -14.23 4.31 40.29
C GLY A 54 -13.31 5.29 39.55
N ILE A 55 -12.68 4.87 38.45
CA ILE A 55 -11.83 5.73 37.63
C ILE A 55 -12.70 6.57 36.69
N GLY A 56 -12.43 7.86 36.59
CA GLY A 56 -13.14 8.76 35.68
C GLY A 56 -13.06 8.32 34.21
N THR A 57 -14.13 8.55 33.46
CA THR A 57 -14.17 8.21 32.02
C THR A 57 -13.08 8.89 31.20
N TYR A 58 -12.64 10.10 31.60
CA TYR A 58 -11.55 10.83 30.96
C TYR A 58 -10.20 10.11 31.12
N THR A 59 -9.88 9.67 32.33
CA THR A 59 -8.62 8.96 32.62
C THR A 59 -8.60 7.57 31.97
N LEU A 60 -9.73 6.84 31.99
CA LEU A 60 -9.86 5.59 31.23
C LEU A 60 -9.61 5.79 29.73
N ARG A 61 -10.11 6.90 29.16
CA ARG A 61 -9.86 7.24 27.76
C ARG A 61 -8.37 7.53 27.50
N GLN A 62 -7.70 8.24 28.40
CA GLN A 62 -6.25 8.46 28.29
C GLN A 62 -5.46 7.14 28.35
N LEU A 63 -5.83 6.23 29.25
CA LEU A 63 -5.22 4.89 29.34
C LEU A 63 -5.40 4.08 28.06
N THR A 64 -6.56 4.19 27.40
CA THR A 64 -6.77 3.53 26.10
C THR A 64 -5.91 4.14 25.00
N TYR A 65 -5.75 5.47 24.94
CA TYR A 65 -4.88 6.12 23.97
C TYR A 65 -3.40 5.78 24.20
N ALA A 66 -2.97 5.70 25.47
CA ALA A 66 -1.63 5.28 25.86
C ALA A 66 -1.38 3.78 25.66
N ARG A 67 -2.38 3.00 25.20
CA ARG A 67 -2.35 1.53 25.07
C ARG A 67 -2.01 0.82 26.39
N ALA A 68 -2.33 1.44 27.52
CA ALA A 68 -2.09 0.90 28.85
C ALA A 68 -3.19 -0.08 29.31
N MET A 69 -4.32 -0.15 28.59
CA MET A 69 -5.39 -1.13 28.83
C MET A 69 -5.73 -1.91 27.54
N PRO A 70 -5.96 -3.24 27.63
CA PRO A 70 -6.39 -4.03 26.49
C PRO A 70 -7.83 -3.62 26.13
N HIS A 71 -8.02 -3.14 24.90
CA HIS A 71 -9.31 -2.64 24.43
C HIS A 71 -9.51 -2.97 22.95
N LEU A 72 -10.78 -2.99 22.54
CA LEU A 72 -11.23 -3.20 21.17
C LEU A 72 -11.94 -1.96 20.67
N LEU A 73 -11.62 -1.55 19.44
CA LEU A 73 -12.31 -0.47 18.75
C LEU A 73 -13.33 -1.06 17.77
N VAL A 74 -14.61 -0.97 18.11
CA VAL A 74 -15.70 -1.39 17.21
C VAL A 74 -16.37 -0.14 16.65
N LYS A 75 -16.13 0.13 15.38
CA LYS A 75 -16.48 1.38 14.68
C LYS A 75 -15.82 2.59 15.37
N SER A 76 -16.57 3.32 16.18
CA SER A 76 -16.12 4.50 16.94
C SER A 76 -16.24 4.32 18.45
N ARG A 77 -16.59 3.12 18.91
CA ARG A 77 -16.79 2.81 20.33
C ARG A 77 -15.64 1.96 20.85
N ILE A 78 -15.15 2.33 22.02
CA ILE A 78 -14.16 1.56 22.77
C ILE A 78 -14.92 0.58 23.64
N ILE A 79 -14.57 -0.69 23.50
CA ILE A 79 -15.17 -1.81 24.20
C ILE A 79 -14.04 -2.65 24.79
N PHE A 80 -14.32 -3.33 25.89
CA PHE A 80 -13.33 -4.02 26.68
C PHE A 80 -13.81 -5.43 26.96
N ASP A 81 -12.94 -6.42 26.80
CA ASP A 81 -13.28 -7.78 27.20
C ASP A 81 -13.09 -7.93 28.72
N HIS A 82 -14.16 -8.29 29.43
CA HIS A 82 -14.16 -8.47 30.88
C HIS A 82 -13.11 -9.49 31.32
N SER A 83 -12.94 -10.60 30.57
CA SER A 83 -11.98 -11.65 30.93
C SER A 83 -10.54 -11.14 30.96
N SER A 84 -10.19 -10.26 30.02
CA SER A 84 -8.85 -9.69 29.91
C SER A 84 -8.51 -8.61 30.94
N ILE A 85 -9.54 -8.03 31.58
CA ILE A 85 -9.38 -6.85 32.44
C ILE A 85 -9.74 -7.16 33.90
N ALA A 86 -10.50 -8.23 34.17
CA ALA A 86 -10.93 -8.60 35.52
C ALA A 86 -9.77 -8.64 36.52
N ASP A 87 -8.66 -9.28 36.18
CA ASP A 87 -7.47 -9.37 37.04
C ASP A 87 -6.84 -8.00 37.30
N THR A 88 -6.77 -7.14 36.28
CA THR A 88 -6.23 -5.78 36.42
C THR A 88 -7.13 -4.88 37.25
N ILE A 89 -8.45 -5.04 37.15
CA ILE A 89 -9.42 -4.31 37.96
C ILE A 89 -9.35 -4.75 39.42
N ALA A 90 -9.24 -6.06 39.68
CA ALA A 90 -9.10 -6.60 41.03
C ALA A 90 -7.84 -6.06 41.71
N LYS A 91 -6.69 -6.13 41.03
CA LYS A 91 -5.42 -5.56 41.54
C LYS A 91 -5.53 -4.05 41.78
N PHE A 92 -6.11 -3.30 40.84
CA PHE A 92 -6.30 -1.87 41.02
C PHE A 92 -7.21 -1.53 42.21
N LYS A 93 -8.23 -2.35 42.49
CA LYS A 93 -9.12 -2.15 43.63
C LYS A 93 -8.43 -2.40 44.98
N GLU A 94 -7.47 -3.32 45.00
CA GLU A 94 -6.70 -3.69 46.21
C GLU A 94 -5.57 -2.70 46.49
N GLU A 95 -4.81 -2.30 45.46
CA GLU A 95 -3.57 -1.54 45.61
C GLU A 95 -3.70 -0.05 45.21
N GLY A 96 -4.73 0.29 44.42
CA GLY A 96 -4.94 1.64 43.91
C GLY A 96 -3.81 2.10 42.98
N TRP A 97 -3.41 3.37 43.11
CA TRP A 97 -2.25 3.94 42.41
C TRP A 97 -0.94 3.74 43.16
N ASN A 98 -0.96 3.07 44.31
CA ASN A 98 0.25 2.76 45.05
C ASN A 98 0.85 1.49 44.45
N ASP A 99 2.14 1.52 44.16
CA ASP A 99 2.90 0.39 43.64
C ASP A 99 3.80 -0.18 44.74
N PRO A 100 3.23 -0.92 45.73
CA PRO A 100 4.00 -1.47 46.84
C PRO A 100 5.06 -2.47 46.37
N ASP A 101 4.80 -3.16 45.26
CA ASP A 101 5.64 -4.22 44.70
C ASP A 101 6.67 -3.73 43.68
N LYS A 102 6.69 -2.41 43.40
CA LYS A 102 7.53 -1.78 42.35
C LYS A 102 7.40 -2.46 40.99
N MET A 103 6.19 -2.92 40.64
CA MET A 103 5.92 -3.54 39.34
C MET A 103 6.00 -2.52 38.19
N TRP A 104 5.79 -1.23 38.47
CA TRP A 104 5.81 -0.14 37.51
C TRP A 104 7.12 0.64 37.50
N ASP A 105 8.18 0.13 38.15
CA ASP A 105 9.51 0.72 38.05
C ASP A 105 9.98 0.70 36.59
N VAL A 106 10.11 1.90 36.01
CA VAL A 106 10.41 2.12 34.59
C VAL A 106 11.65 1.34 34.16
N LYS A 107 12.66 1.21 35.02
CA LYS A 107 13.89 0.47 34.70
C LYS A 107 13.62 -1.04 34.56
N ARG A 108 12.86 -1.61 35.49
CA ARG A 108 12.50 -3.02 35.51
C ARG A 108 11.60 -3.39 34.33
N VAL A 109 10.60 -2.56 34.03
CA VAL A 109 9.71 -2.73 32.86
C VAL A 109 10.51 -2.68 31.55
N GLN A 110 11.48 -1.77 31.45
CA GLN A 110 12.36 -1.71 30.27
C GLN A 110 13.24 -2.96 30.12
N GLU A 111 13.75 -3.51 31.23
CA GLU A 111 14.48 -4.78 31.22
C GLU A 111 13.58 -5.96 30.84
N ASP A 112 12.36 -6.03 31.36
CA ASP A 112 11.40 -7.08 31.01
C ASP A 112 10.98 -7.01 29.53
N ILE A 113 10.79 -5.81 28.96
CA ILE A 113 10.52 -5.64 27.53
C ILE A 113 11.69 -6.16 26.68
N ARG A 114 12.95 -5.86 27.09
CA ARG A 114 14.16 -6.35 26.41
C ARG A 114 14.32 -7.87 26.53
N ASN A 115 13.98 -8.43 27.68
CA ASN A 115 14.00 -9.89 27.92
C ASN A 115 12.89 -10.61 27.15
N PHE A 116 11.73 -9.96 26.94
CA PHE A 116 10.64 -10.50 26.15
C PHE A 116 10.95 -10.47 24.65
N SER A 117 11.56 -9.39 24.13
CA SER A 117 11.98 -9.31 22.73
C SER A 117 13.07 -10.35 22.42
N SER A 118 14.06 -10.50 23.30
CA SER A 118 15.12 -11.50 23.14
C SER A 118 14.63 -12.95 23.29
N LYS A 119 13.59 -13.22 24.10
CA LYS A 119 12.93 -14.53 24.13
C LYS A 119 12.15 -14.83 22.84
N LYS A 120 11.57 -13.82 22.19
CA LYS A 120 10.87 -13.95 20.91
C LYS A 120 11.83 -14.27 19.76
N GLU A 121 13.02 -13.71 19.76
CA GLU A 121 14.07 -14.00 18.78
C GLU A 121 14.68 -15.40 18.94
N ASN A 122 14.64 -15.98 20.15
CA ASN A 122 15.19 -17.31 20.46
C ASN A 122 14.17 -18.46 20.31
N GLN A 123 12.91 -18.17 20.00
CA GLN A 123 11.93 -19.19 19.64
C GLN A 123 12.12 -19.55 18.16
N GLN A 124 12.21 -20.84 17.85
CA GLN A 124 12.20 -21.32 16.47
C GLN A 124 10.99 -20.68 15.75
N PRO A 125 11.17 -20.09 14.55
CA PRO A 125 10.09 -19.43 13.85
C PRO A 125 8.94 -20.42 13.67
N MET A 126 7.72 -20.00 14.03
CA MET A 126 6.53 -20.82 13.80
C MET A 126 6.48 -21.22 12.33
N ILE A 127 5.95 -22.41 12.04
CA ILE A 127 5.82 -22.94 10.68
C ILE A 127 5.16 -21.90 9.74
N ASP A 128 4.22 -21.11 10.25
CA ASP A 128 3.57 -20.01 9.50
C ASP A 128 4.53 -18.88 9.10
N GLU A 129 5.53 -18.54 9.91
CA GLU A 129 6.55 -17.55 9.56
C GLU A 129 7.52 -18.10 8.52
N ILE A 130 7.86 -19.38 8.61
CA ILE A 130 8.66 -20.08 7.59
C ILE A 130 7.90 -20.08 6.25
N ILE A 131 6.63 -20.48 6.25
CA ILE A 131 5.78 -20.46 5.05
C ILE A 131 5.64 -19.04 4.50
N ARG A 132 5.43 -18.04 5.37
CA ARG A 132 5.34 -16.64 4.94
C ARG A 132 6.64 -16.14 4.31
N ASN A 133 7.79 -16.54 4.82
CA ASN A 133 9.08 -16.17 4.24
C ASN A 133 9.30 -16.87 2.90
N ILE A 134 8.97 -18.16 2.78
CA ILE A 134 9.00 -18.90 1.50
C ILE A 134 8.12 -18.20 0.47
N ILE A 135 6.87 -17.85 0.82
CA ILE A 135 5.95 -17.16 -0.08
C ILE A 135 6.51 -15.79 -0.50
N LYS A 136 7.15 -15.05 0.41
CA LYS A 136 7.77 -13.76 0.09
C LYS A 136 8.96 -13.91 -0.86
N GLU A 137 9.80 -14.91 -0.63
CA GLU A 137 10.96 -15.21 -1.48
C GLU A 137 10.52 -15.64 -2.88
N GLU A 138 9.54 -16.55 -2.98
CA GLU A 138 8.96 -16.99 -4.25
C GLU A 138 8.25 -15.85 -4.98
N LEU A 139 7.51 -14.99 -4.28
CA LEU A 139 6.89 -13.80 -4.88
C LEU A 139 7.93 -12.79 -5.37
N ALA A 140 9.04 -12.62 -4.65
CA ALA A 140 10.13 -11.74 -5.07
C ALA A 140 10.83 -12.29 -6.32
N ALA A 141 11.15 -13.59 -6.34
CA ALA A 141 11.72 -14.27 -7.50
C ALA A 141 10.77 -14.19 -8.72
N PHE A 142 9.48 -14.44 -8.51
CA PHE A 142 8.46 -14.33 -9.54
C PHE A 142 8.32 -12.89 -10.08
N SER A 143 8.35 -11.90 -9.19
CA SER A 143 8.33 -10.49 -9.57
C SER A 143 9.57 -10.12 -10.40
N GLU A 144 10.75 -10.59 -10.02
CA GLU A 144 11.97 -10.39 -10.81
C GLU A 144 11.89 -11.05 -12.18
N ASP A 145 11.32 -12.24 -12.27
CA ASP A 145 11.17 -12.95 -13.54
C ASP A 145 10.16 -12.28 -14.47
N ILE A 146 9.05 -11.75 -13.93
CA ILE A 146 8.14 -10.88 -14.68
C ILE A 146 8.88 -9.63 -15.16
N LEU A 147 9.69 -9.00 -14.31
CA LEU A 147 10.48 -7.81 -14.69
C LEU A 147 11.50 -8.15 -15.78
N LYS A 148 12.16 -9.31 -15.73
CA LYS A 148 13.09 -9.77 -16.77
C LYS A 148 12.37 -10.07 -18.08
N GLN A 149 11.20 -10.72 -18.04
CA GLN A 149 10.40 -11.00 -19.23
C GLN A 149 9.81 -9.72 -19.86
N THR A 150 9.32 -8.79 -19.04
CA THR A 150 8.78 -7.50 -19.51
C THR A 150 9.86 -6.52 -19.98
N LYS A 151 11.09 -6.62 -19.47
CA LYS A 151 12.24 -5.88 -20.01
C LYS A 151 12.74 -6.46 -21.33
N LYS A 152 12.71 -7.79 -21.51
CA LYS A 152 13.16 -8.46 -22.76
C LYS A 152 12.38 -8.06 -24.02
N SER A 153 11.19 -7.46 -23.89
CA SER A 153 10.39 -6.98 -25.03
C SER A 153 10.49 -5.47 -25.29
N LYS A 154 11.32 -4.72 -24.53
CA LYS A 154 11.42 -3.25 -24.67
C LYS A 154 12.56 -2.76 -25.57
N GLU A 155 13.48 -3.63 -25.97
CA GLU A 155 14.73 -3.22 -26.61
C GLU A 155 14.88 -3.87 -28.00
N SER A 156 14.28 -3.21 -29.00
CA SER A 156 14.95 -2.83 -30.25
C SER A 156 13.88 -2.52 -31.30
N TYR A 157 13.69 -1.24 -31.58
CA TYR A 157 13.08 -0.87 -32.86
C TYR A 157 14.26 -0.69 -33.82
N TYR A 158 14.41 -1.59 -34.78
CA TYR A 158 15.52 -1.60 -35.75
C TYR A 158 16.93 -1.68 -35.14
N GLY A 159 17.11 -2.41 -34.03
CA GLY A 159 18.43 -2.61 -33.41
C GLY A 159 19.00 -1.38 -32.68
N ARG A 160 18.19 -0.34 -32.45
CA ARG A 160 18.59 0.88 -31.72
C ARG A 160 17.87 0.99 -30.38
N THR A 161 18.49 1.69 -29.45
CA THR A 161 17.96 1.88 -28.09
C THR A 161 16.97 3.04 -28.08
N ILE A 162 15.68 2.73 -27.91
CA ILE A 162 14.62 3.75 -27.83
C ILE A 162 14.23 3.96 -26.37
N LEU A 163 14.30 5.21 -25.93
CA LEU A 163 13.91 5.64 -24.60
C LEU A 163 12.62 6.45 -24.65
N THR A 164 11.75 6.25 -23.66
CA THR A 164 10.71 7.23 -23.35
C THR A 164 11.32 8.49 -22.74
N ILE A 165 10.58 9.59 -22.72
CA ILE A 165 11.05 10.88 -22.15
C ILE A 165 11.52 10.72 -20.70
N LYS A 166 10.83 9.88 -19.91
CA LYS A 166 11.21 9.61 -18.53
C LYS A 166 12.53 8.84 -18.44
N GLU A 167 12.66 7.77 -19.23
CA GLU A 167 13.89 6.96 -19.29
C GLU A 167 15.07 7.79 -19.81
N ALA A 168 14.85 8.69 -20.78
CA ALA A 168 15.87 9.62 -21.27
C ALA A 168 16.28 10.65 -20.21
N ALA A 169 15.33 11.21 -19.47
CA ALA A 169 15.61 12.14 -18.37
C ALA A 169 16.49 11.48 -17.30
N ASP A 170 16.16 10.25 -16.92
CA ASP A 170 16.95 9.45 -15.98
C ASP A 170 18.36 9.15 -16.54
N TYR A 171 18.46 8.77 -17.83
CA TYR A 171 19.73 8.48 -18.50
C TYR A 171 20.66 9.70 -18.56
N PHE A 172 20.16 10.84 -19.02
CA PHE A 172 20.93 12.09 -19.13
C PHE A 172 21.08 12.83 -17.78
N ARG A 173 20.49 12.30 -16.70
CA ARG A 173 20.47 12.92 -15.35
C ARG A 173 19.91 14.35 -15.38
N THR A 174 18.84 14.55 -16.11
CA THR A 174 18.13 15.83 -16.24
C THR A 174 16.65 15.67 -15.89
N SER A 175 15.92 16.77 -15.79
CA SER A 175 14.47 16.69 -15.62
C SER A 175 13.77 16.43 -16.95
N THR A 176 12.59 15.80 -16.89
CA THR A 176 11.74 15.60 -18.08
C THR A 176 11.39 16.90 -18.77
N SER A 177 11.23 18.00 -18.02
CA SER A 177 11.00 19.34 -18.56
C SER A 177 12.17 19.80 -19.44
N THR A 178 13.41 19.56 -19.02
CA THR A 178 14.60 19.90 -19.81
C THR A 178 14.62 19.10 -21.11
N ILE A 179 14.27 17.82 -21.08
CA ILE A 179 14.15 17.01 -22.31
C ILE A 179 13.07 17.57 -23.26
N TYR A 180 11.91 17.99 -22.72
CA TYR A 180 10.88 18.65 -23.54
C TYR A 180 11.35 19.99 -24.13
N SER A 181 12.11 20.78 -23.36
CA SER A 181 12.73 22.01 -23.84
C SER A 181 13.74 21.72 -24.95
N LEU A 182 14.63 20.74 -24.77
CA LEU A 182 15.61 20.33 -25.80
C LEU A 182 14.93 19.91 -27.11
N ILE A 183 13.79 19.22 -27.02
CA ILE A 183 12.99 18.84 -28.20
C ILE A 183 12.38 20.07 -28.90
N LYS A 184 11.89 21.04 -28.13
CA LYS A 184 11.13 22.19 -28.65
C LYS A 184 11.99 23.37 -29.09
N GLU A 185 13.06 23.65 -28.36
CA GLU A 185 13.91 24.85 -28.50
C GLU A 185 15.17 24.54 -29.30
N ASP A 186 15.91 23.49 -28.92
CA ASP A 186 17.19 23.13 -29.53
C ASP A 186 17.06 22.10 -30.67
N GLY A 187 15.86 21.55 -30.88
CA GLY A 187 15.57 20.63 -31.98
C GLY A 187 16.18 19.23 -31.82
N MET A 188 16.27 18.74 -30.58
CA MET A 188 16.81 17.42 -30.28
C MET A 188 16.12 16.31 -31.11
N PRO A 189 16.88 15.40 -31.75
CA PRO A 189 16.34 14.30 -32.55
C PRO A 189 15.37 13.44 -31.75
N HIS A 190 14.17 13.24 -32.28
CA HIS A 190 13.13 12.46 -31.63
C HIS A 190 12.19 11.81 -32.64
N LEU A 191 11.60 10.69 -32.24
CA LEU A 191 10.53 10.00 -32.95
C LEU A 191 9.20 10.35 -32.31
N LYS A 192 8.29 10.96 -33.07
CA LYS A 192 6.92 11.20 -32.62
C LYS A 192 6.02 10.06 -33.11
N ILE A 193 5.57 9.23 -32.19
CA ILE A 193 4.58 8.18 -32.48
C ILE A 193 3.28 8.59 -31.79
N GLN A 194 2.28 8.95 -32.59
CA GLN A 194 1.01 9.52 -32.13
C GLN A 194 1.23 10.79 -31.28
N SER A 195 0.87 10.75 -30.00
CA SER A 195 1.00 11.86 -29.05
C SER A 195 2.26 11.77 -28.16
N ARG A 196 3.11 10.75 -28.36
CA ARG A 196 4.27 10.51 -27.49
C ARG A 196 5.56 10.73 -28.26
N PHE A 197 6.54 11.34 -27.57
CA PHE A 197 7.90 11.47 -28.07
C PHE A 197 8.75 10.33 -27.52
N TYR A 198 9.56 9.77 -28.40
CA TYR A 198 10.54 8.74 -28.12
C TYR A 198 11.90 9.25 -28.57
N ILE A 199 12.94 8.95 -27.80
CA ILE A 199 14.29 9.43 -28.05
C ILE A 199 15.13 8.23 -28.43
N VAL A 200 15.81 8.32 -29.57
CA VAL A 200 16.83 7.35 -29.97
C VAL A 200 18.11 7.75 -29.27
N MET A 201 18.61 6.89 -28.37
CA MET A 201 19.73 7.20 -27.46
C MET A 201 20.97 7.66 -28.23
N GLU A 202 21.31 6.95 -29.31
CA GLU A 202 22.54 7.17 -30.08
C GLU A 202 22.51 8.51 -30.83
N GLU A 203 21.34 8.91 -31.34
CA GLU A 203 21.16 10.20 -32.04
C GLU A 203 21.15 11.38 -31.05
N ALA A 204 20.53 11.17 -29.89
CA ALA A 204 20.48 12.12 -28.80
C ALA A 204 21.86 12.45 -28.24
N GLU A 205 22.70 11.44 -28.01
CA GLU A 205 24.07 11.64 -27.56
C GLU A 205 24.87 12.42 -28.60
N ALA A 206 24.85 11.99 -29.86
CA ALA A 206 25.55 12.67 -30.94
C ALA A 206 25.15 14.15 -31.04
N PHE A 207 23.86 14.45 -30.88
CA PHE A 207 23.35 15.82 -30.82
C PHE A 207 23.94 16.62 -29.65
N LEU A 208 23.91 16.08 -28.43
CA LEU A 208 24.46 16.75 -27.25
C LEU A 208 25.98 16.97 -27.36
N TRP A 209 26.73 16.00 -27.89
CA TRP A 209 28.15 16.14 -28.17
C TRP A 209 28.43 17.25 -29.18
N ARG A 210 27.57 17.43 -30.20
CA ARG A 210 27.71 18.54 -31.15
C ARG A 210 27.43 19.89 -30.51
N GLU A 211 26.33 20.04 -29.78
CA GLU A 211 25.98 21.32 -29.16
C GLU A 211 27.00 21.72 -28.09
N THR A 212 27.48 20.77 -27.29
CA THR A 212 28.60 21.01 -26.38
C THR A 212 29.86 21.39 -27.14
N ALA A 213 30.24 20.68 -28.20
CA ALA A 213 31.41 21.05 -28.99
C ALA A 213 31.28 22.44 -29.65
N LYS A 214 30.09 22.82 -30.15
CA LYS A 214 29.80 24.16 -30.69
C LYS A 214 30.02 25.25 -29.65
N SER A 215 29.44 25.09 -28.46
CA SER A 215 29.61 26.03 -27.35
C SER A 215 31.07 26.16 -26.88
N TYR A 216 31.85 25.08 -26.93
CA TYR A 216 33.28 25.14 -26.59
C TYR A 216 34.14 25.68 -27.75
N ALA A 217 33.75 25.48 -29.01
CA ALA A 217 34.48 26.02 -30.14
C ALA A 217 34.37 27.55 -30.25
N THR A 218 33.23 28.13 -29.88
CA THR A 218 33.07 29.59 -29.77
C THR A 218 33.95 30.19 -28.66
N SER A 219 34.35 29.40 -27.65
CA SER A 219 35.32 29.81 -26.62
C SER A 219 36.80 29.74 -27.05
N GLY A 220 37.09 29.38 -28.31
CA GLY A 220 38.44 29.44 -28.89
C GLY A 220 39.33 28.21 -28.62
N ASN A 221 38.75 27.08 -28.19
CA ASN A 221 39.52 25.87 -27.89
C ASN A 221 39.74 25.00 -29.15
N VAL A 222 41.02 24.83 -29.54
CA VAL A 222 41.47 24.10 -30.74
C VAL A 222 41.03 22.63 -30.75
N TYR A 223 40.93 21.98 -29.58
CA TYR A 223 40.53 20.58 -29.48
C TYR A 223 39.08 20.37 -29.95
N TRP A 224 38.18 21.22 -29.48
CA TRP A 224 36.75 21.13 -29.79
C TRP A 224 36.43 21.54 -31.24
N GLN A 225 37.19 22.48 -31.81
CA GLN A 225 37.10 22.81 -33.23
C GLN A 225 37.48 21.62 -34.14
N ARG A 226 38.53 20.87 -33.80
CA ARG A 226 38.91 19.66 -34.56
C ARG A 226 37.89 18.53 -34.40
N LEU A 227 37.29 18.39 -33.22
CA LEU A 227 36.25 17.40 -32.98
C LEU A 227 34.98 17.72 -33.80
N LEU A 228 34.55 18.98 -33.86
CA LEU A 228 33.45 19.43 -34.71
C LEU A 228 33.71 19.14 -36.19
N GLN A 229 34.90 19.50 -36.70
CA GLN A 229 35.25 19.23 -38.09
C GLN A 229 35.17 17.74 -38.43
N ARG A 230 35.53 16.85 -37.49
CA ARG A 230 35.40 15.40 -37.66
C ARG A 230 33.93 14.96 -37.68
N LEU A 231 33.12 15.46 -36.74
CA LEU A 231 31.69 15.14 -36.68
C LEU A 231 30.92 15.62 -37.92
N ASP A 232 31.22 16.83 -38.41
CA ASP A 232 30.63 17.39 -39.63
C ASP A 232 31.03 16.58 -40.88
N TRP A 233 32.25 16.04 -40.90
CA TRP A 233 32.72 15.19 -41.98
C TRP A 233 32.01 13.82 -41.99
N GLU A 234 31.87 13.17 -40.83
CA GLU A 234 31.15 11.89 -40.71
C GLU A 234 29.68 12.01 -41.12
N GLU A 235 29.02 13.13 -40.80
CA GLU A 235 27.63 13.36 -41.19
C GLU A 235 27.48 13.57 -42.70
N LYS A 236 28.40 14.30 -43.32
CA LYS A 236 28.46 14.42 -44.78
C LYS A 236 28.67 13.06 -45.46
N GLU A 237 29.55 12.21 -44.92
CA GLU A 237 29.73 10.86 -45.45
C GLU A 237 28.48 10.00 -45.32
N ARG A 238 27.78 10.07 -44.17
CA ARG A 238 26.50 9.35 -43.99
C ARG A 238 25.44 9.83 -44.96
N GLU A 239 25.31 11.14 -45.17
CA GLU A 239 24.36 11.72 -46.12
C GLU A 239 24.67 11.24 -47.55
N ILE A 240 25.94 11.27 -47.96
CA ILE A 240 26.37 10.78 -49.29
C ILE A 240 26.08 9.28 -49.43
N ALA A 241 26.37 8.47 -48.42
CA ALA A 241 26.09 7.04 -48.43
C ALA A 241 24.58 6.76 -48.53
N TYR A 242 23.76 7.51 -47.80
CA TYR A 242 22.31 7.42 -47.85
C TYR A 242 21.75 7.80 -49.22
N GLN A 243 22.19 8.93 -49.79
CA GLN A 243 21.81 9.36 -51.14
C GLN A 243 22.22 8.34 -52.22
N ASN A 244 23.40 7.72 -52.07
CA ASN A 244 23.86 6.66 -52.96
C ASN A 244 23.03 5.38 -52.83
N ALA A 245 22.62 5.00 -51.62
CA ALA A 245 21.72 3.88 -51.39
C ALA A 245 20.33 4.14 -51.99
N LEU A 246 19.79 5.36 -51.83
CA LEU A 246 18.52 5.77 -52.42
C LEU A 246 18.54 5.74 -53.95
N LYS A 247 19.62 6.22 -54.57
CA LYS A 247 19.82 6.14 -56.03
C LYS A 247 19.90 4.70 -56.55
N ARG A 248 20.34 3.75 -55.74
CA ARG A 248 20.37 2.31 -56.10
C ARG A 248 18.99 1.66 -55.99
N TYR A 249 18.14 2.13 -55.09
CA TYR A 249 16.77 1.64 -54.91
C TYR A 249 15.76 2.30 -55.87
N GLY A 250 16.07 3.47 -56.43
CA GLY A 250 15.22 4.19 -57.39
C GLY A 250 15.41 3.82 -58.87
N LYS A 251 16.08 2.69 -59.17
CA LYS A 251 16.14 2.05 -60.50
C LYS A 251 15.40 0.74 -60.44
#